data_AF-A0A3M9YCS0-F1
#
_entry.id   AF-A0A3M9YCS0-F1
#
_cell.length_a   1.000
_cell.length_b   1.000
_cell.length_c   1.000
_cell.angle_alpha   90.00
_cell.angle_beta   90.00
_cell.angle_gamma   90.00
#
_symmetry.space_group_name_H-M   'P 1'
#
loop_
_entity.id
_entity.type
_entity.pdbx_description
1 polymer ?
#
loop_
_entity_poly.entity_id
_entity_poly.type
_entity_poly.pdbx_seq_one_letter_code
_entity_poly.pdbx_strand_id
1 'polypeptide(L)'
;MNFVTAPIIADLFLLAIGAIGGKEIRQGILGANNISPLDIMLFFITLAYIAISIDASGLIRFLAFKVLQWGGNNGRRLYLYLYVFFFGLTTFIGNDPVILSGTAFLAYMTRVSKDLSSPRAWIFSQFAAANIGSAILVSSNPTNLVLAGAFGIKFIHYTANMAVPTVITAIVLYPILLYLVFTEPGLIPRRMAMYQLPSHLSNVPPANPNIPAAKDLTVTELSHCTPREAGQIASAQEGESSRDLLALEEVLNPFLDTKSAIVGSVIMATTLITLLALNAASTGTGEHPVFWVTLPAAFLMFCWDVGCGWESRHTTREIAKFGDKKRLQALAVQQTNPALTITTPSEPVGRQATMNPSDEKESQPAVADGQLVTNPESIISTIHEATQCPARAKEQGACDPERETPGNAPHFSHAEPSPASRDTFGSEDFKADNMDTECHKRPQTLVGSCRELVDWLRATFPATMAVFSHLPLALIPFAFAMFVLVQALVSKHWVATFAYGWKHWVDKTGVVGGIGGMGFLSVVLCNFAGTNIGTTILLSRVIQTWEEIHRVSGSQIDSRTFWATVYSMAIGVNYGAFSAAFSASLAGLLWRDILARKEIEVCP
;
A
#
# COMPACT_ATOMS: atom_id res chain seq x y z
N MET A 1 -11.62 -8.44 -20.10
CA MET A 1 -11.84 -9.15 -18.81
C MET A 1 -10.69 -8.84 -17.89
N ASN A 2 -10.95 -8.60 -16.60
CA ASN A 2 -9.87 -8.54 -15.61
C ASN A 2 -9.64 -9.95 -15.04
N PHE A 3 -8.50 -10.17 -14.37
CA PHE A 3 -8.13 -11.49 -13.86
C PHE A 3 -9.14 -12.07 -12.85
N VAL A 4 -9.89 -11.20 -12.15
CA VAL A 4 -10.90 -11.59 -11.15
C VAL A 4 -12.17 -12.12 -11.82
N THR A 5 -12.62 -11.47 -12.90
CA THR A 5 -13.87 -11.80 -13.58
C THR A 5 -13.73 -12.96 -14.56
N ALA A 6 -12.54 -13.18 -15.12
CA ALA A 6 -12.33 -14.23 -16.12
C ALA A 6 -12.68 -15.65 -15.61
N PRO A 7 -12.17 -16.11 -14.45
CA PRO A 7 -12.53 -17.44 -13.92
C PRO A 7 -14.01 -17.57 -13.60
N ILE A 8 -14.62 -16.52 -13.04
CA ILE A 8 -16.05 -16.52 -12.71
C ILE A 8 -16.89 -16.68 -13.98
N ILE A 9 -16.56 -15.94 -15.03
CA ILE A 9 -17.28 -16.03 -16.31
C ILE A 9 -17.03 -17.40 -16.96
N ALA A 10 -15.82 -17.96 -16.82
CA ALA A 10 -15.54 -19.32 -17.28
C ALA A 10 -16.43 -20.35 -16.55
N ASP A 11 -16.58 -20.26 -15.24
CA ASP A 11 -17.48 -21.14 -14.48
C ASP A 11 -18.94 -20.96 -14.89
N LEU A 12 -19.41 -19.72 -15.04
CA LEU A 12 -20.77 -19.44 -15.50
C LEU A 12 -21.03 -20.01 -16.91
N PHE A 13 -20.04 -19.89 -17.80
CA PHE A 13 -20.10 -20.47 -19.14
C PHE A 13 -20.13 -22.00 -19.08
N LEU A 14 -19.24 -22.62 -18.30
CA LEU A 14 -19.21 -24.07 -18.11
C LEU A 14 -20.51 -24.61 -17.50
N LEU A 15 -21.12 -23.85 -16.59
CA LEU A 15 -22.42 -24.17 -16.01
C LEU A 15 -23.54 -24.06 -17.05
N ALA A 16 -23.52 -23.00 -17.88
CA ALA A 16 -24.50 -22.78 -18.92
C ALA A 16 -24.49 -23.87 -20.00
N ILE A 17 -23.32 -24.40 -20.35
CA ILE A 17 -23.19 -25.52 -21.31
C ILE A 17 -23.36 -26.91 -20.66
N GLY A 18 -23.64 -26.98 -19.36
CA GLY A 18 -23.79 -28.25 -18.62
C GLY A 18 -22.49 -29.05 -18.47
N ALA A 19 -21.33 -28.41 -18.66
CA ALA A 19 -20.04 -29.06 -18.46
C ALA A 19 -19.74 -29.29 -16.97
N ILE A 20 -20.16 -28.38 -16.10
CA ILE A 20 -20.10 -28.51 -14.64
C ILE A 20 -21.50 -28.45 -14.03
N GLY A 21 -21.69 -29.06 -12.85
CA GLY A 21 -22.95 -29.02 -12.11
C GLY A 21 -22.78 -28.54 -10.67
N GLY A 22 -23.84 -28.69 -9.88
CA GLY A 22 -23.85 -28.27 -8.48
C GLY A 22 -22.86 -29.05 -7.60
N LYS A 23 -22.44 -30.24 -8.01
CA LYS A 23 -21.45 -31.06 -7.28
C LYS A 23 -20.06 -30.41 -7.35
N GLU A 24 -19.61 -30.03 -8.53
CA GLU A 24 -18.32 -29.36 -8.75
C GLU A 24 -18.27 -28.03 -8.01
N ILE A 25 -19.35 -27.24 -8.08
CA ILE A 25 -19.47 -25.97 -7.35
C ILE A 25 -19.37 -26.22 -5.84
N ARG A 26 -20.14 -27.17 -5.32
CA ARG A 26 -20.13 -27.49 -3.88
C ARG A 26 -18.76 -27.97 -3.42
N GLN A 27 -18.09 -28.82 -4.19
CA GLN A 27 -16.74 -29.30 -3.89
C GLN A 27 -15.68 -28.20 -4.01
N GLY A 28 -15.85 -27.26 -4.94
CA GLY A 28 -14.96 -26.11 -5.09
C GLY A 28 -15.13 -25.05 -4.00
N ILE A 29 -16.28 -25.00 -3.33
CA ILE A 29 -16.52 -24.04 -2.23
C ILE A 29 -16.30 -24.70 -0.85
N LEU A 30 -16.99 -25.80 -0.58
CA LEU A 30 -16.94 -26.47 0.73
C LEU A 30 -15.71 -27.36 0.89
N GLY A 31 -15.11 -27.80 -0.21
CA GLY A 31 -13.91 -28.63 -0.21
C GLY A 31 -14.10 -30.08 -0.60
N ALA A 32 -12.96 -30.71 -0.92
CA ALA A 32 -12.82 -32.13 -1.23
C ALA A 32 -11.35 -32.55 -1.04
N ASN A 33 -11.11 -33.82 -0.67
CA ASN A 33 -9.77 -34.41 -0.57
C ASN A 33 -8.78 -33.58 0.27
N ASN A 34 -9.19 -33.27 1.51
CA ASN A 34 -8.41 -32.49 2.50
C ASN A 34 -8.09 -31.05 2.09
N ILE A 35 -8.72 -30.54 1.03
CA ILE A 35 -8.65 -29.12 0.68
C ILE A 35 -10.01 -28.51 1.00
N SER A 36 -10.04 -27.59 1.97
CA SER A 36 -11.22 -26.83 2.39
C SER A 36 -11.03 -25.35 2.01
N PRO A 37 -11.51 -24.91 0.83
CA PRO A 37 -11.31 -23.56 0.33
C PRO A 37 -11.85 -22.48 1.27
N LEU A 38 -13.00 -22.71 1.90
CA LEU A 38 -13.56 -21.77 2.88
C LEU A 38 -12.62 -21.53 4.07
N ASP A 39 -12.08 -22.60 4.64
CA ASP A 39 -11.20 -22.49 5.81
C ASP A 39 -9.89 -21.76 5.45
N ILE A 40 -9.35 -22.06 4.26
CA ILE A 40 -8.14 -21.44 3.71
C ILE A 40 -8.39 -19.94 3.46
N MET A 41 -9.51 -19.57 2.84
CA MET A 41 -9.85 -18.17 2.56
C MET A 41 -10.14 -17.38 3.83
N LEU A 42 -10.82 -17.99 4.81
CA LEU A 42 -11.10 -17.35 6.08
C LEU A 42 -9.83 -17.14 6.90
N PHE A 43 -8.93 -18.13 6.94
CA PHE A 43 -7.61 -17.96 7.53
C PHE A 43 -6.83 -16.84 6.85
N PHE A 44 -6.79 -16.84 5.52
CA PHE A 44 -6.03 -15.87 4.75
C PHE A 44 -6.53 -14.45 4.97
N ILE A 45 -7.84 -14.20 4.89
CA ILE A 45 -8.38 -12.84 5.04
C ILE A 45 -8.23 -12.30 6.46
N THR A 46 -8.36 -13.17 7.47
CA THR A 46 -8.21 -12.76 8.88
C THR A 46 -6.76 -12.46 9.22
N LEU A 47 -5.81 -13.27 8.76
CA LEU A 47 -4.39 -12.97 8.93
C LEU A 47 -3.96 -11.73 8.13
N ALA A 48 -4.47 -11.57 6.90
CA ALA A 48 -4.23 -10.39 6.08
C ALA A 48 -4.75 -9.11 6.76
N TYR A 49 -5.91 -9.16 7.43
CA TYR A 49 -6.41 -8.03 8.22
C TYR A 49 -5.40 -7.60 9.28
N ILE A 50 -4.88 -8.55 10.08
CA ILE A 50 -3.88 -8.24 11.13
C ILE A 50 -2.62 -7.62 10.49
N ALA A 51 -2.13 -8.21 9.40
CA ALA A 51 -0.90 -7.79 8.75
C ALA A 51 -1.01 -6.39 8.11
N ILE A 52 -2.15 -6.10 7.46
CA ILE A 52 -2.43 -4.79 6.86
C ILE A 52 -2.72 -3.75 7.94
N SER A 53 -3.32 -4.12 9.08
CA SER A 53 -3.51 -3.19 10.19
C SER A 53 -2.18 -2.75 10.81
N ILE A 54 -1.20 -3.67 10.92
CA ILE A 54 0.18 -3.31 11.27
C ILE A 54 0.77 -2.33 10.26
N ASP A 55 0.53 -2.53 8.96
CA ASP A 55 1.01 -1.61 7.93
C ASP A 55 0.34 -0.22 7.98
N ALA A 56 -0.97 -0.20 8.24
CA ALA A 56 -1.74 1.03 8.42
C ALA A 56 -1.23 1.86 9.61
N SER A 57 -0.69 1.23 10.66
CA SER A 57 -0.02 1.93 11.77
C SER A 57 1.26 2.69 11.34
N GLY A 58 1.81 2.38 10.17
CA GLY A 58 3.04 2.98 9.65
C GLY A 58 4.33 2.27 10.05
N LEU A 59 4.25 1.17 10.81
CA LEU A 59 5.41 0.43 11.31
C LEU A 59 6.37 -0.01 10.19
N ILE A 60 5.85 -0.55 9.09
CA ILE A 60 6.67 -1.04 7.97
C ILE A 60 7.45 0.12 7.32
N ARG A 61 6.78 1.26 7.07
CA ARG A 61 7.41 2.48 6.52
C ARG A 61 8.49 3.02 7.44
N PHE A 62 8.20 3.10 8.74
CA PHE A 62 9.17 3.52 9.75
C PHE A 62 10.41 2.62 9.79
N LEU A 63 10.22 1.29 9.78
CA LEU A 63 11.34 0.34 9.77
C LEU A 63 12.16 0.43 8.48
N ALA A 64 11.49 0.53 7.32
CA ALA A 64 12.16 0.71 6.03
C ALA A 64 13.02 1.98 6.01
N PHE A 65 12.50 3.08 6.57
CA PHE A 65 13.24 4.32 6.76
C PHE A 65 14.44 4.17 7.70
N LYS A 66 14.33 3.40 8.79
CA LYS A 66 15.48 3.10 9.67
C LYS A 66 16.56 2.31 8.94
N VAL A 67 16.18 1.32 8.14
CA VAL A 67 17.12 0.56 7.30
C VAL A 67 17.80 1.46 6.27
N LEU A 68 17.04 2.41 5.71
CA LEU A 68 17.56 3.43 4.82
C LEU A 68 18.63 4.30 5.50
N GLN A 69 18.38 4.79 6.73
CA GLN A 69 19.36 5.52 7.54
C GLN A 69 20.63 4.70 7.81
N TRP A 70 20.51 3.40 8.06
CA TRP A 70 21.66 2.51 8.29
C TRP A 70 22.51 2.26 7.04
N GLY A 71 21.92 2.31 5.85
CA GLY A 71 22.65 2.15 4.58
C GLY A 71 23.64 3.28 4.32
N GLY A 72 23.36 4.48 4.83
CA GLY A 72 24.18 5.67 4.64
C GLY A 72 24.43 5.98 3.18
N ASN A 73 25.64 6.45 2.84
CA ASN A 73 25.98 6.90 1.48
C ASN A 73 26.44 5.76 0.55
N ASN A 74 26.35 4.49 0.95
CA ASN A 74 26.80 3.35 0.16
C ASN A 74 25.62 2.62 -0.47
N GLY A 75 25.41 2.82 -1.78
CA GLY A 75 24.25 2.29 -2.48
C GLY A 75 24.18 0.77 -2.53
N ARG A 76 25.31 0.07 -2.68
CA ARG A 76 25.34 -1.41 -2.68
C ARG A 76 25.03 -2.00 -1.31
N ARG A 77 25.53 -1.35 -0.25
CA ARG A 77 25.25 -1.74 1.13
C ARG A 77 23.77 -1.51 1.45
N LEU A 78 23.22 -0.36 1.05
CA LEU A 78 21.80 -0.07 1.20
C LEU A 78 20.92 -1.08 0.44
N TYR A 79 21.31 -1.43 -0.79
CA TYR A 79 20.62 -2.45 -1.59
C TYR A 79 20.60 -3.81 -0.87
N LEU A 80 21.72 -4.25 -0.28
CA LEU A 80 21.75 -5.44 0.56
C LEU A 80 20.83 -5.34 1.78
N TYR A 81 20.87 -4.22 2.48
CA TYR A 81 20.08 -4.02 3.70
C TYR A 81 18.59 -4.04 3.43
N LEU A 82 18.12 -3.36 2.38
CA LEU A 82 16.72 -3.41 1.98
C LEU A 82 16.33 -4.80 1.47
N TYR A 83 17.19 -5.50 0.73
CA TYR A 83 16.93 -6.88 0.29
C TYR A 83 16.72 -7.82 1.47
N VAL A 84 17.65 -7.83 2.44
CA VAL A 84 17.58 -8.66 3.65
C VAL A 84 16.39 -8.26 4.53
N PHE A 85 16.12 -6.96 4.65
CA PHE A 85 14.99 -6.44 5.40
C PHE A 85 13.66 -6.95 4.82
N PHE A 86 13.42 -6.78 3.52
CA PHE A 86 12.17 -7.22 2.90
C PHE A 86 12.03 -8.73 2.91
N PHE A 87 13.11 -9.49 2.68
CA PHE A 87 13.10 -10.94 2.82
C PHE A 87 12.65 -11.38 4.23
N GLY A 88 13.28 -10.84 5.28
CA GLY A 88 12.94 -11.18 6.66
C GLY A 88 11.53 -10.72 7.04
N LEU A 89 11.15 -9.50 6.67
CA LEU A 89 9.83 -8.95 6.97
C LEU A 89 8.72 -9.79 6.36
N THR A 90 8.85 -10.19 5.08
CA THR A 90 7.84 -11.00 4.39
C THR A 90 7.72 -12.41 4.98
N THR A 91 8.82 -12.99 5.47
CA THR A 91 8.75 -14.31 6.13
C THR A 91 7.78 -14.30 7.30
N PHE A 92 7.70 -13.24 8.10
CA PHE A 92 6.84 -13.19 9.29
C PHE A 92 5.49 -12.49 9.05
N ILE A 93 5.49 -11.36 8.36
CA ILE A 93 4.28 -10.53 8.21
C ILE A 93 3.41 -11.00 7.04
N GLY A 94 4.01 -11.69 6.07
CA GLY A 94 3.33 -12.11 4.83
C GLY A 94 3.69 -11.23 3.64
N ASN A 95 3.29 -11.69 2.45
CA ASN A 95 3.67 -11.07 1.18
C ASN A 95 2.99 -9.71 0.97
N ASP A 96 1.67 -9.65 1.13
CA ASP A 96 0.85 -8.54 0.66
C ASP A 96 1.21 -7.18 1.29
N PRO A 97 1.36 -7.04 2.62
CA PRO A 97 1.71 -5.74 3.23
C PRO A 97 3.10 -5.26 2.80
N VAL A 98 4.03 -6.20 2.60
CA VAL A 98 5.40 -5.87 2.18
C VAL A 98 5.43 -5.43 0.72
N ILE A 99 4.63 -6.04 -0.16
CA ILE A 99 4.46 -5.56 -1.53
C ILE A 99 3.79 -4.19 -1.55
N LEU A 100 2.71 -3.99 -0.80
CA LEU A 100 1.99 -2.71 -0.75
C LEU A 100 2.90 -1.55 -0.31
N SER A 101 3.48 -1.67 0.89
CA SER A 101 4.27 -0.59 1.48
C SER A 101 5.70 -0.53 0.98
N GLY A 102 6.34 -1.68 0.76
CA GLY A 102 7.72 -1.74 0.26
C GLY A 102 7.85 -1.20 -1.15
N THR A 103 6.91 -1.54 -2.05
CA THR A 103 6.92 -1.02 -3.43
C THR A 103 6.69 0.48 -3.45
N ALA A 104 5.73 0.99 -2.67
CA ALA A 104 5.48 2.42 -2.59
C ALA A 104 6.71 3.17 -2.05
N PHE A 105 7.29 2.70 -0.94
CA PHE A 105 8.50 3.27 -0.36
C PHE A 105 9.66 3.30 -1.36
N LEU A 106 9.94 2.19 -2.04
CA LEU A 106 11.03 2.10 -3.01
C LEU A 106 10.79 2.95 -4.25
N ALA A 107 9.57 2.95 -4.80
CA ALA A 107 9.20 3.79 -5.95
C ALA A 107 9.52 5.27 -5.67
N TYR A 108 9.25 5.72 -4.45
CA TYR A 108 9.55 7.09 -4.06
C TYR A 108 11.03 7.33 -3.80
N MET A 109 11.67 6.49 -2.98
CA MET A 109 13.11 6.61 -2.67
C MET A 109 13.97 6.65 -3.95
N THR A 110 13.61 5.84 -4.94
CA THR A 110 14.32 5.78 -6.22
C THR A 110 14.04 6.98 -7.12
N ARG A 111 12.82 7.54 -7.12
CA ARG A 111 12.46 8.74 -7.89
C ARG A 111 13.21 10.00 -7.43
N VAL A 112 13.51 10.10 -6.13
CA VAL A 112 14.19 11.26 -5.54
C VAL A 112 15.71 11.13 -5.52
N SER A 113 16.22 9.95 -5.89
CA SER A 113 17.66 9.68 -5.94
C SER A 113 18.25 10.15 -7.27
N LYS A 114 18.93 11.30 -7.27
CA LYS A 114 19.57 11.88 -8.47
C LYS A 114 20.60 10.95 -9.13
N ASP A 115 21.20 10.05 -8.35
CA ASP A 115 22.22 9.11 -8.80
C ASP A 115 21.64 7.85 -9.48
N LEU A 116 20.32 7.66 -9.47
CA LEU A 116 19.66 6.48 -10.03
C LEU A 116 19.18 6.74 -11.46
N SER A 117 19.58 5.88 -12.38
CA SER A 117 19.06 5.91 -13.76
C SER A 117 17.66 5.30 -13.87
N SER A 118 17.32 4.34 -13.02
CA SER A 118 16.03 3.66 -13.05
C SER A 118 15.70 2.96 -11.72
N PRO A 119 14.42 2.93 -11.30
CA PRO A 119 13.99 2.27 -10.07
C PRO A 119 13.97 0.73 -10.14
N ARG A 120 14.13 0.18 -11.35
CA ARG A 120 13.88 -1.24 -11.68
C ARG A 120 14.61 -2.22 -10.77
N ALA A 121 15.91 -2.02 -10.54
CA ALA A 121 16.72 -2.95 -9.76
C ALA A 121 16.20 -3.11 -8.32
N TRP A 122 15.87 -1.99 -7.68
CA TRP A 122 15.42 -1.93 -6.29
C TRP A 122 14.05 -2.56 -6.13
N ILE A 123 13.09 -2.12 -6.95
CA ILE A 123 11.72 -2.59 -6.86
C ILE A 123 11.63 -4.08 -7.23
N PHE A 124 12.33 -4.53 -8.27
CA PHE A 124 12.35 -5.95 -8.62
C PHE A 124 13.02 -6.80 -7.52
N SER A 125 14.10 -6.30 -6.91
CA SER A 125 14.76 -7.03 -5.81
C SER A 125 13.83 -7.24 -4.62
N GLN A 126 13.01 -6.24 -4.29
CA GLN A 126 12.02 -6.32 -3.23
C GLN A 126 10.90 -7.29 -3.59
N PHE A 127 10.40 -7.23 -4.83
CA PHE A 127 9.39 -8.15 -5.32
C PHE A 127 9.88 -9.61 -5.28
N ALA A 128 11.11 -9.87 -5.72
CA ALA A 128 11.71 -11.20 -5.64
C ALA A 128 11.97 -11.64 -4.20
N ALA A 129 12.55 -10.78 -3.35
CA ALA A 129 12.83 -11.07 -1.95
C ALA A 129 11.55 -11.39 -1.17
N ALA A 130 10.46 -10.65 -1.39
CA ALA A 130 9.18 -10.87 -0.75
C ALA A 130 8.58 -12.23 -1.15
N ASN A 131 8.49 -12.53 -2.45
CA ASN A 131 7.93 -13.81 -2.90
C ASN A 131 8.76 -15.01 -2.40
N ILE A 132 10.10 -14.92 -2.41
CA ILE A 132 10.97 -15.97 -1.86
C ILE A 132 10.77 -16.10 -0.34
N GLY A 133 10.83 -14.99 0.41
CA GLY A 133 10.67 -14.99 1.86
C GLY A 133 9.32 -15.56 2.31
N SER A 134 8.27 -15.37 1.50
CA SER A 134 6.93 -15.90 1.76
C SER A 134 6.84 -17.43 1.68
N ALA A 135 7.81 -18.11 1.07
CA ALA A 135 7.82 -19.56 0.92
C ALA A 135 8.13 -20.32 2.23
N ILE A 136 8.73 -19.66 3.22
CA ILE A 136 9.21 -20.28 4.47
C ILE A 136 8.06 -20.73 5.36
N LEU A 137 7.12 -19.82 5.66
CA LEU A 137 5.99 -20.12 6.54
C LEU A 137 4.73 -20.42 5.73
N VAL A 138 3.93 -21.35 6.24
CA VAL A 138 2.61 -21.68 5.65
C VAL A 138 1.67 -20.48 5.68
N SER A 139 1.76 -19.67 6.74
CA SER A 139 0.91 -18.51 6.96
C SER A 139 1.20 -17.33 6.03
N SER A 140 2.40 -17.25 5.46
CA SER A 140 2.87 -16.05 4.75
C SER A 140 2.36 -15.93 3.31
N ASN A 141 1.77 -17.00 2.76
CA ASN A 141 1.18 -17.01 1.43
C ASN A 141 0.03 -18.03 1.32
N PRO A 142 -1.14 -17.67 0.75
CA PRO A 142 -2.26 -18.60 0.58
C PRO A 142 -1.91 -19.86 -0.20
N THR A 143 -0.94 -19.82 -1.13
CA THR A 143 -0.49 -21.03 -1.86
C THR A 143 0.09 -22.08 -0.93
N ASN A 144 0.83 -21.67 0.09
CA ASN A 144 1.45 -22.59 1.03
C ASN A 144 0.40 -23.27 1.90
N LEU A 145 -0.67 -22.55 2.24
CA LEU A 145 -1.79 -23.09 3.00
C LEU A 145 -2.59 -24.12 2.21
N VAL A 146 -2.85 -23.86 0.92
CA VAL A 146 -3.49 -24.85 0.03
C VAL A 146 -2.66 -26.12 -0.03
N LEU A 147 -1.35 -26.00 -0.22
CA LEU A 147 -0.44 -27.14 -0.30
C LEU A 147 -0.37 -27.91 1.03
N ALA A 148 -0.19 -27.21 2.15
CA ALA A 148 -0.12 -27.82 3.46
C ALA A 148 -1.42 -28.58 3.80
N GLY A 149 -2.58 -27.99 3.47
CA GLY A 149 -3.88 -28.66 3.62
C GLY A 149 -4.01 -29.91 2.73
N ALA A 150 -3.66 -29.79 1.44
CA ALA A 150 -3.78 -30.88 0.48
C ALA A 150 -3.02 -32.15 0.88
N PHE A 151 -1.85 -32.02 1.52
CA PHE A 151 -1.02 -33.15 1.92
C PHE A 151 -0.95 -33.36 3.45
N GLY A 152 -1.78 -32.66 4.23
CA GLY A 152 -1.80 -32.77 5.69
C GLY A 152 -0.45 -32.46 6.35
N ILE A 153 0.33 -31.52 5.78
CA ILE A 153 1.66 -31.18 6.28
C ILE A 153 1.54 -30.27 7.50
N LYS A 154 2.12 -30.69 8.63
CA LYS A 154 2.25 -29.80 9.78
C LYS A 154 3.14 -28.61 9.45
N PHE A 155 2.79 -27.44 9.95
CA PHE A 155 3.44 -26.17 9.66
C PHE A 155 4.91 -26.19 10.07
N ILE A 156 5.25 -26.87 11.18
CA ILE A 156 6.64 -27.03 11.63
C ILE A 156 7.46 -27.87 10.66
N HIS A 157 6.90 -28.97 10.13
CA HIS A 157 7.57 -29.82 9.15
C HIS A 157 7.69 -29.12 7.80
N TYR A 158 6.66 -28.39 7.39
CA TYR A 158 6.72 -27.54 6.21
C TYR A 158 7.86 -26.52 6.34
N THR A 159 7.88 -25.75 7.43
CA THR A 159 8.88 -24.70 7.66
C THR A 159 10.29 -25.27 7.73
N ALA A 160 10.50 -26.38 8.44
CA ALA A 160 11.82 -27.00 8.56
C ALA A 160 12.40 -27.44 7.21
N ASN A 161 11.56 -27.98 6.32
CA ASN A 161 11.97 -28.42 4.98
C ASN A 161 12.11 -27.26 3.98
N MET A 162 11.37 -26.16 4.17
CA MET A 162 11.37 -25.01 3.26
C MET A 162 12.41 -23.94 3.63
N ALA A 163 12.76 -23.80 4.90
CA ALA A 163 13.66 -22.73 5.38
C ALA A 163 15.04 -22.79 4.71
N VAL A 164 15.70 -23.94 4.75
CA VAL A 164 17.05 -24.12 4.19
C VAL A 164 17.11 -23.82 2.68
N PRO A 165 16.32 -24.45 1.81
CA PRO A 165 16.38 -24.16 0.37
C PRO A 165 16.01 -22.71 0.06
N THR A 166 15.05 -22.13 0.79
CA THR A 166 14.61 -20.75 0.55
C THR A 166 15.69 -19.72 0.94
N VAL A 167 16.35 -19.90 2.07
CA VAL A 167 17.46 -19.04 2.50
C VAL A 167 18.65 -19.18 1.56
N ILE A 168 18.99 -20.40 1.12
CA ILE A 168 20.03 -20.61 0.12
C ILE A 168 19.70 -19.86 -1.17
N THR A 169 18.46 -19.96 -1.66
CA THR A 169 18.03 -19.21 -2.85
C THR A 169 18.16 -17.70 -2.63
N ALA A 170 17.77 -17.17 -1.47
CA ALA A 170 17.92 -15.73 -1.20
C ALA A 170 19.38 -15.29 -1.21
N ILE A 171 20.28 -16.08 -0.62
CA ILE A 171 21.73 -15.82 -0.62
C ILE A 171 22.30 -15.87 -2.04
N VAL A 172 21.86 -16.83 -2.86
CA VAL A 172 22.33 -17.00 -4.24
C VAL A 172 21.73 -15.97 -5.19
N LEU A 173 20.47 -15.57 -4.99
CA LEU A 173 19.79 -14.61 -5.85
C LEU A 173 20.38 -13.21 -5.72
N TYR A 174 20.75 -12.78 -4.51
CA TYR A 174 21.33 -11.46 -4.30
C TYR A 174 22.54 -11.14 -5.24
N PRO A 175 23.61 -11.96 -5.30
CA PRO A 175 24.72 -11.70 -6.21
C PRO A 175 24.32 -11.86 -7.68
N ILE A 176 23.36 -12.71 -8.03
CA ILE A 176 22.83 -12.82 -9.40
C ILE A 176 22.16 -11.50 -9.80
N LEU A 177 21.31 -10.94 -8.94
CA LEU A 177 20.66 -9.65 -9.21
C LEU A 177 21.70 -8.53 -9.34
N LEU A 178 22.70 -8.51 -8.45
CA LEU A 178 23.70 -7.44 -8.41
C LEU A 178 24.75 -7.52 -9.54
N TYR A 179 25.18 -8.72 -9.92
CA TYR A 179 26.33 -8.91 -10.82
C TYR A 179 26.00 -9.52 -12.18
N LEU A 180 24.80 -10.07 -12.38
CA LEU A 180 24.39 -10.66 -13.66
C LEU A 180 23.19 -9.94 -14.27
N VAL A 181 22.16 -9.62 -13.49
CA VAL A 181 20.92 -9.01 -14.00
C VAL A 181 21.03 -7.49 -14.07
N PHE A 182 21.36 -6.82 -12.97
CA PHE A 182 21.44 -5.36 -12.88
C PHE A 182 22.89 -4.87 -12.95
N THR A 183 23.55 -5.22 -14.05
CA THR A 183 24.96 -4.87 -14.30
C THR A 183 25.15 -3.44 -14.80
N GLU A 184 24.09 -2.81 -15.31
CA GLU A 184 24.15 -1.48 -15.90
C GLU A 184 24.62 -0.43 -14.87
N PRO A 185 25.61 0.41 -15.24
CA PRO A 185 26.07 1.48 -14.38
C PRO A 185 24.96 2.50 -14.15
N GLY A 186 24.61 2.76 -12.89
CA GLY A 186 23.55 3.70 -12.49
C GLY A 186 22.28 3.06 -11.93
N LEU A 187 22.10 1.73 -12.07
CA LEU A 187 20.99 1.02 -11.41
C LEU A 187 21.25 0.82 -9.91
N ILE A 188 22.47 0.43 -9.55
CA ILE A 188 22.92 0.23 -8.17
C ILE A 188 24.27 0.95 -7.98
N PRO A 189 24.25 2.26 -7.69
CA PRO A 189 25.47 3.05 -7.53
C PRO A 189 26.32 2.57 -6.35
N ARG A 190 27.66 2.72 -6.46
CA ARG A 190 28.55 2.47 -5.30
C ARG A 190 28.38 3.52 -4.20
N ARG A 191 28.06 4.75 -4.58
CA ARG A 191 27.72 5.85 -3.68
C ARG A 191 26.39 6.43 -4.09
N MET A 192 25.55 6.72 -3.12
CA MET A 192 24.32 7.47 -3.31
C MET A 192 24.30 8.65 -2.36
N ALA A 193 24.09 9.83 -2.89
CA ALA A 193 23.76 11.01 -2.11
C ALA A 193 22.32 10.85 -1.61
N MET A 194 22.19 10.45 -0.35
CA MET A 194 20.91 10.44 0.33
C MET A 194 20.42 11.88 0.49
N TYR A 195 19.25 12.19 -0.07
CA TYR A 195 18.58 13.45 0.24
C TYR A 195 18.19 13.44 1.72
N GLN A 196 18.81 14.29 2.52
CA GLN A 196 18.43 14.52 3.91
C GLN A 196 17.33 15.58 3.92
N LEU A 197 16.29 15.41 4.75
CA LEU A 197 15.32 16.50 4.89
C LEU A 197 16.06 17.76 5.36
N PRO A 198 15.77 18.92 4.75
CA PRO A 198 16.10 20.20 5.34
C PRO A 198 15.51 20.31 6.75
N SER A 199 16.24 20.91 7.69
CA SER A 199 15.92 21.00 9.12
C SER A 199 14.53 21.56 9.42
N HIS A 200 13.95 22.35 8.51
CA HIS A 200 12.62 22.95 8.66
C HIS A 200 11.46 21.96 8.42
N LEU A 201 11.65 20.93 7.59
CA LEU A 201 10.64 19.88 7.35
C LEU A 201 10.71 18.76 8.39
N SER A 202 11.85 18.60 9.07
CA SER A 202 11.98 17.62 10.16
C SER A 202 11.15 17.99 11.41
N ASN A 203 10.73 19.25 11.52
CA ASN A 203 9.97 19.75 12.67
C ASN A 203 8.45 19.69 12.44
N VAL A 204 8.00 19.37 11.22
CA VAL A 204 6.58 19.19 10.92
C VAL A 204 6.14 17.80 11.42
N PRO A 205 5.08 17.70 12.22
CA PRO A 205 4.57 16.41 12.68
C PRO A 205 4.09 15.57 11.47
N PRO A 206 4.43 14.26 11.43
CA PRO A 206 4.14 13.44 10.27
C PRO A 206 2.63 13.30 10.05
N ALA A 207 2.18 13.56 8.82
CA ALA A 207 0.78 13.44 8.45
C ALA A 207 0.35 11.97 8.38
N ASN A 208 -0.79 11.64 8.98
CA ASN A 208 -1.34 10.29 8.91
C ASN A 208 -1.84 9.99 7.49
N PRO A 209 -1.22 9.04 6.75
CA PRO A 209 -1.56 8.76 5.36
C PRO A 209 -2.93 8.12 5.18
N ASN A 210 -3.53 7.61 6.26
CA ASN A 210 -4.85 6.96 6.25
C ASN A 210 -6.01 7.97 6.29
N ILE A 211 -5.76 9.24 6.64
CA ILE A 211 -6.79 10.27 6.73
C ILE A 211 -7.03 10.88 5.34
N PRO A 212 -8.28 10.92 4.84
CA PRO A 212 -8.61 11.63 3.60
C PRO A 212 -8.18 13.09 3.66
N ALA A 213 -7.58 13.60 2.58
CA ALA A 213 -7.14 15.00 2.43
C ALA A 213 -6.05 15.51 3.41
N ALA A 214 -5.52 14.67 4.31
CA ALA A 214 -4.33 15.01 5.09
C ALA A 214 -3.11 15.25 4.20
N LYS A 215 -3.07 14.59 3.02
CA LYS A 215 -2.07 14.80 1.96
C LYS A 215 -2.10 16.21 1.37
N ASP A 216 -3.23 16.90 1.43
CA ASP A 216 -3.41 18.24 0.87
C ASP A 216 -3.06 19.36 1.88
N LEU A 217 -3.03 19.04 3.18
CA LEU A 217 -2.59 19.97 4.23
C LEU A 217 -1.10 20.27 4.11
N THR A 218 -0.27 19.22 4.02
CA THR A 218 1.19 19.33 3.93
C THR A 218 1.60 20.09 2.67
N VAL A 219 0.89 19.90 1.53
CA VAL A 219 1.04 20.70 0.29
C VAL A 219 1.04 22.18 0.58
N THR A 220 0.10 22.63 1.40
CA THR A 220 -0.17 24.06 1.58
C THR A 220 0.84 24.70 2.53
N GLU A 221 1.21 24.00 3.60
CA GLU A 221 2.28 24.44 4.52
C GLU A 221 3.63 24.55 3.80
N LEU A 222 4.01 23.53 3.00
CA LEU A 222 5.24 23.54 2.20
C LEU A 222 5.27 24.69 1.18
N SER A 223 4.13 24.98 0.55
CA SER A 223 4.01 26.09 -0.41
C SER A 223 4.18 27.47 0.25
N HIS A 224 3.84 27.59 1.54
CA HIS A 224 4.01 28.83 2.31
C HIS A 224 5.42 29.00 2.89
N CYS A 225 6.16 27.91 3.11
CA CYS A 225 7.52 27.94 3.68
C CYS A 225 8.64 28.10 2.65
N THR A 226 8.39 27.94 1.34
CA THR A 226 9.39 28.23 0.31
C THR A 226 9.58 29.75 0.14
N PRO A 227 10.80 30.30 0.34
CA PRO A 227 11.06 31.72 0.13
C PRO A 227 10.81 32.12 -1.32
N ARG A 228 10.35 33.36 -1.49
CA ARG A 228 9.95 34.03 -2.73
C ARG A 228 11.16 34.41 -3.62
N GLU A 229 12.07 33.48 -3.84
CA GLU A 229 13.23 33.62 -4.75
C GLU A 229 13.22 32.64 -5.93
N ALA A 230 12.16 31.87 -6.13
CA ALA A 230 11.91 31.17 -7.39
C ALA A 230 11.20 32.09 -8.41
N GLY A 231 11.75 33.28 -8.62
CA GLY A 231 11.35 34.16 -9.71
C GLY A 231 12.17 33.83 -10.95
N GLN A 232 11.51 33.31 -12.00
CA GLN A 232 12.08 32.87 -13.29
C GLN A 232 12.63 31.43 -13.28
N ILE A 233 11.72 30.46 -13.40
CA ILE A 233 11.63 29.42 -14.45
C ILE A 233 10.37 28.62 -14.05
N ALA A 234 9.19 29.22 -14.29
CA ALA A 234 7.91 28.57 -13.99
C ALA A 234 7.25 28.18 -15.31
N SER A 235 7.59 27.00 -15.82
CA SER A 235 6.91 26.36 -16.95
C SER A 235 6.73 24.88 -16.66
N ALA A 236 5.48 24.41 -16.64
CA ALA A 236 5.01 23.01 -16.70
C ALA A 236 5.56 21.95 -15.70
N GLN A 237 6.69 22.18 -15.03
CA GLN A 237 7.35 21.23 -14.10
C GLN A 237 6.85 21.33 -12.64
N GLU A 238 6.12 22.39 -12.26
CA GLU A 238 5.70 22.63 -10.87
C GLU A 238 4.71 21.59 -10.32
N GLY A 239 3.91 20.97 -11.19
CA GLY A 239 2.93 19.95 -10.81
C GLY A 239 3.56 18.61 -10.40
N GLU A 240 4.64 18.21 -11.06
CA GLU A 240 5.42 17.02 -10.69
C GLU A 240 6.33 17.30 -9.50
N SER A 241 7.05 18.44 -9.48
CA SER A 241 7.97 18.79 -8.41
C SER A 241 7.28 18.89 -7.04
N SER A 242 6.05 19.41 -6.99
CA SER A 242 5.29 19.54 -5.74
C SER A 242 4.82 18.19 -5.21
N ARG A 243 4.37 17.28 -6.09
CA ARG A 243 3.99 15.91 -5.71
C ARG A 243 5.19 15.09 -5.22
N ASP A 244 6.34 15.31 -5.84
CA ASP A 244 7.59 14.63 -5.49
C ASP A 244 8.12 15.09 -4.13
N LEU A 245 7.99 16.37 -3.80
CA LEU A 245 8.34 16.89 -2.46
C LEU A 245 7.43 16.34 -1.35
N LEU A 246 6.15 16.11 -1.62
CA LEU A 246 5.20 15.57 -0.63
C LEU A 246 5.40 14.08 -0.35
N ALA A 247 5.67 13.33 -1.41
CA ALA A 247 6.04 11.94 -1.28
C ALA A 247 7.40 11.76 -0.59
N LEU A 248 8.31 12.72 -0.82
CA LEU A 248 9.61 12.78 -0.14
C LEU A 248 9.44 13.05 1.36
N GLU A 249 8.54 13.95 1.76
CA GLU A 249 8.18 14.15 3.16
C GLU A 249 7.57 12.87 3.77
N GLU A 250 6.62 12.20 3.09
CA GLU A 250 5.99 10.96 3.58
C GLU A 250 7.02 9.84 3.85
N VAL A 251 8.04 9.72 3.00
CA VAL A 251 9.07 8.69 3.12
C VAL A 251 10.13 9.03 4.15
N LEU A 252 10.53 10.30 4.22
CA LEU A 252 11.61 10.73 5.10
C LEU A 252 11.12 11.15 6.50
N ASN A 253 9.83 11.46 6.67
CA ASN A 253 9.15 11.68 7.94
C ASN A 253 7.98 10.68 8.10
N PRO A 254 8.29 9.38 8.32
CA PRO A 254 7.26 8.35 8.34
C PRO A 254 6.33 8.50 9.55
N PHE A 255 5.02 8.56 9.29
CA PHE A 255 4.00 8.44 10.33
C PHE A 255 4.09 7.09 11.04
N LEU A 256 4.03 7.11 12.37
CA LEU A 256 3.99 5.91 13.20
C LEU A 256 2.99 6.10 14.35
N ASP A 257 1.92 5.32 14.33
CA ASP A 257 1.07 5.11 15.50
C ASP A 257 1.67 4.00 16.36
N THR A 258 2.52 4.40 17.32
CA THR A 258 3.23 3.49 18.22
C THR A 258 2.28 2.57 19.00
N LYS A 259 1.09 3.06 19.40
CA LYS A 259 0.15 2.25 20.18
C LYS A 259 -0.39 1.10 19.35
N SER A 260 -0.91 1.42 18.16
CA SER A 260 -1.46 0.41 17.24
C SER A 260 -0.37 -0.50 16.68
N ALA A 261 0.84 0.00 16.45
CA ALA A 261 1.98 -0.80 16.01
C ALA A 261 2.38 -1.87 17.05
N ILE A 262 2.43 -1.51 18.34
CA ILE A 262 2.76 -2.46 19.42
C ILE A 262 1.66 -3.50 19.56
N VAL A 263 0.39 -3.08 19.65
CA VAL A 263 -0.75 -3.99 19.81
C VAL A 263 -0.83 -4.95 18.63
N GLY A 264 -0.75 -4.45 17.40
CA GLY A 264 -0.75 -5.27 16.19
C GLY A 264 0.40 -6.27 16.15
N SER A 265 1.62 -5.84 16.50
CA SER A 265 2.80 -6.72 16.54
C SER A 265 2.66 -7.84 17.58
N VAL A 266 2.13 -7.53 18.77
CA VAL A 266 1.88 -8.51 19.83
C VAL A 266 0.80 -9.50 19.40
N ILE A 267 -0.31 -9.02 18.81
CA ILE A 267 -1.38 -9.88 18.29
C ILE A 267 -0.84 -10.80 17.19
N MET A 268 -0.07 -10.28 16.24
CA MET A 268 0.53 -11.08 15.17
C MET A 268 1.49 -12.14 15.72
N ALA A 269 2.43 -11.76 16.60
CA ALA A 269 3.38 -12.69 17.19
C ALA A 269 2.66 -13.80 17.97
N THR A 270 1.68 -13.43 18.80
CA THR A 270 0.87 -14.39 19.56
C THR A 270 0.11 -15.32 18.62
N THR A 271 -0.52 -14.78 17.57
CA THR A 271 -1.26 -15.55 16.56
C THR A 271 -0.35 -16.57 15.88
N LEU A 272 0.82 -16.16 15.38
CA LEU A 272 1.76 -17.05 14.69
C LEU A 272 2.32 -18.13 15.62
N ILE A 273 2.66 -17.78 16.87
CA ILE A 273 3.15 -18.74 17.87
C ILE A 273 2.06 -19.75 18.22
N THR A 274 0.83 -19.28 18.51
CA THR A 274 -0.31 -20.15 18.81
C THR A 274 -0.66 -21.05 17.64
N LEU A 275 -0.61 -20.54 16.41
CA LEU A 275 -0.80 -21.34 15.19
C LEU A 275 0.22 -22.45 15.08
N LEU A 276 1.51 -22.13 15.24
CA LEU A 276 2.58 -23.12 15.16
C LEU A 276 2.47 -24.16 16.27
N ALA A 277 2.15 -23.73 17.49
CA ALA A 277 2.00 -24.60 18.65
C ALA A 277 0.80 -25.55 18.52
N LEU A 278 -0.40 -25.03 18.19
CA LEU A 278 -1.60 -25.84 18.03
C LEU A 278 -1.50 -26.80 16.85
N ASN A 279 -0.92 -26.34 15.73
CA ASN A 279 -0.71 -27.20 14.57
C ASN A 279 0.33 -28.30 14.84
N ALA A 280 1.35 -28.03 15.66
CA ALA A 280 2.29 -29.06 16.12
C ALA A 280 1.64 -30.06 17.09
N ALA A 281 0.79 -29.59 18.00
CA ALA A 281 0.14 -30.37 19.05
C ALA A 281 -1.08 -31.19 18.59
N SER A 282 -1.66 -30.87 17.43
CA SER A 282 -2.77 -31.65 16.85
C SER A 282 -2.26 -33.02 16.37
N THR A 283 -2.22 -33.98 17.28
CA THR A 283 -1.90 -35.40 17.01
C THR A 283 -2.97 -36.38 17.50
N GLY A 284 -4.16 -35.92 17.89
CA GLY A 284 -5.20 -36.85 18.37
C GLY A 284 -6.57 -36.27 18.75
N THR A 285 -6.71 -34.97 18.95
CA THR A 285 -8.02 -34.29 19.05
C THR A 285 -8.32 -33.66 17.69
N GLY A 286 -9.52 -33.88 17.16
CA GLY A 286 -9.91 -33.58 15.76
C GLY A 286 -9.33 -32.29 15.20
N GLU A 287 -9.00 -32.31 13.91
CA GLU A 287 -8.40 -31.18 13.19
C GLU A 287 -9.24 -29.91 13.38
N HIS A 288 -8.77 -29.00 14.24
CA HIS A 288 -9.39 -27.69 14.37
C HIS A 288 -8.98 -26.84 13.17
N PRO A 289 -9.93 -26.23 12.45
CA PRO A 289 -9.60 -25.37 11.33
C PRO A 289 -8.67 -24.24 11.77
N VAL A 290 -7.63 -24.00 10.98
CA VAL A 290 -6.54 -23.07 11.31
C VAL A 290 -7.06 -21.64 11.58
N PHE A 291 -8.17 -21.25 10.95
CA PHE A 291 -8.79 -19.94 11.14
C PHE A 291 -9.33 -19.72 12.58
N TRP A 292 -9.50 -20.76 13.39
CA TRP A 292 -9.96 -20.62 14.79
C TRP A 292 -9.01 -19.79 15.64
N VAL A 293 -7.74 -19.68 15.24
CA VAL A 293 -6.76 -18.83 15.91
C VAL A 293 -6.74 -17.43 15.30
N THR A 294 -6.77 -17.33 13.98
CA THR A 294 -6.63 -16.05 13.28
C THR A 294 -7.90 -15.20 13.34
N LEU A 295 -9.08 -15.81 13.33
CA LEU A 295 -10.36 -15.10 13.35
C LEU A 295 -10.58 -14.33 14.66
N PRO A 296 -10.41 -14.92 15.87
CA PRO A 296 -10.49 -14.16 17.11
C PRO A 296 -9.41 -13.07 17.20
N ALA A 297 -8.18 -13.35 16.75
CA ALA A 297 -7.11 -12.36 16.73
C ALA A 297 -7.42 -11.17 15.82
N ALA A 298 -7.95 -11.43 14.62
CA ALA A 298 -8.40 -10.40 13.69
C ALA A 298 -9.58 -9.60 14.24
N PHE A 299 -10.51 -10.26 14.93
CA PHE A 299 -11.61 -9.57 15.60
C PHE A 299 -11.13 -8.66 16.73
N LEU A 300 -10.16 -9.10 17.55
CA LEU A 300 -9.54 -8.27 18.57
C LEU A 300 -8.84 -7.05 17.95
N MET A 301 -8.08 -7.25 16.86
CA MET A 301 -7.44 -6.16 16.13
C MET A 301 -8.47 -5.20 15.54
N PHE A 302 -9.55 -5.71 14.96
CA PHE A 302 -10.64 -4.89 14.43
C PHE A 302 -11.31 -4.04 15.51
N CYS A 303 -11.62 -4.63 16.67
CA CYS A 303 -12.16 -3.90 17.82
C CYS A 303 -11.20 -2.81 18.31
N TRP A 304 -9.90 -3.09 18.31
CA TRP A 304 -8.86 -2.10 18.63
C TRP A 304 -8.86 -0.94 17.61
N ASP A 305 -8.80 -1.24 16.31
CA ASP A 305 -8.77 -0.25 15.24
C ASP A 305 -9.99 0.67 15.27
N VAL A 306 -11.19 0.08 15.47
CA VAL A 306 -12.44 0.83 15.60
C VAL A 306 -12.45 1.65 16.89
N GLY A 307 -11.97 1.10 18.01
CA GLY A 307 -11.88 1.78 19.29
C GLY A 307 -10.98 3.02 19.24
N CYS A 308 -9.76 2.87 18.71
CA CYS A 308 -8.82 3.98 18.53
C CYS A 308 -9.35 5.04 17.55
N GLY A 309 -9.98 4.60 16.44
CA GLY A 309 -10.64 5.50 15.50
C GLY A 309 -11.79 6.27 16.16
N TRP A 310 -12.58 5.61 17.01
CA TRP A 310 -13.66 6.26 17.74
C TRP A 310 -13.14 7.30 18.73
N GLU A 311 -12.09 6.99 19.49
CA GLU A 311 -11.46 7.91 20.43
C GLU A 311 -10.95 9.17 19.71
N SER A 312 -10.27 9.00 18.57
CA SER A 312 -9.63 10.07 17.81
C SER A 312 -10.54 10.74 16.75
N ARG A 313 -11.84 10.43 16.75
CA ARG A 313 -12.77 10.79 15.67
C ARG A 313 -12.91 12.29 15.44
N HIS A 314 -12.88 13.10 16.50
CA HIS A 314 -13.09 14.54 16.39
C HIS A 314 -11.90 15.19 15.69
N THR A 315 -10.68 14.91 16.15
CA THR A 315 -9.43 15.36 15.53
C THR A 315 -9.31 14.89 14.08
N THR A 316 -9.61 13.63 13.81
CA THR A 316 -9.51 13.06 12.45
C THR A 316 -10.48 13.75 11.48
N ARG A 317 -11.72 14.00 11.92
CA ARG A 317 -12.74 14.67 11.10
C ARG A 317 -12.40 16.14 10.85
N GLU A 318 -11.81 16.82 11.81
CA GLU A 318 -11.37 18.21 11.62
C GLU A 318 -10.27 18.30 10.56
N ILE A 319 -9.27 17.42 10.63
CA ILE A 319 -8.20 17.31 9.63
C ILE A 319 -8.80 17.02 8.24
N ALA A 320 -9.70 16.05 8.13
CA ALA A 320 -10.34 15.69 6.86
C ALA A 320 -11.15 16.86 6.26
N LYS A 321 -11.98 17.53 7.08
CA LYS A 321 -12.77 18.71 6.65
C LYS A 321 -11.88 19.86 6.19
N PHE A 322 -10.78 20.09 6.88
CA PHE A 322 -9.85 21.16 6.54
C PHE A 322 -9.13 20.86 5.21
N GLY A 323 -8.70 19.62 5.00
CA GLY A 323 -8.13 19.18 3.72
C GLY A 323 -9.13 19.32 2.56
N ASP A 324 -10.38 18.90 2.75
CA ASP A 324 -11.43 19.03 1.72
C ASP A 324 -11.71 20.50 1.37
N LYS A 325 -11.73 21.41 2.35
CA LYS A 325 -11.90 22.86 2.11
C LYS A 325 -10.76 23.42 1.26
N LYS A 326 -9.50 23.09 1.59
CA LYS A 326 -8.34 23.54 0.81
C LYS A 326 -8.34 22.97 -0.61
N ARG A 327 -8.69 21.70 -0.78
CA ARG A 327 -8.83 21.08 -2.09
C ARG A 327 -9.88 21.77 -2.96
N LEU A 328 -11.05 22.09 -2.38
CA LEU A 328 -12.10 22.83 -3.08
C LEU A 328 -11.64 24.25 -3.45
N GLN A 329 -10.89 24.93 -2.58
CA GLN A 329 -10.29 26.23 -2.90
C GLN A 329 -9.29 26.13 -4.06
N ALA A 330 -8.40 25.14 -4.06
CA ALA A 330 -7.44 24.92 -5.15
C ALA A 330 -8.14 24.65 -6.49
N LEU A 331 -9.20 23.83 -6.50
CA LEU A 331 -9.99 23.56 -7.69
C LEU A 331 -10.75 24.81 -8.18
N ALA A 332 -11.26 25.65 -7.27
CA ALA A 332 -11.93 26.90 -7.62
C ALA A 332 -10.95 27.92 -8.25
N VAL A 333 -9.72 27.99 -7.74
CA VAL A 333 -8.63 28.81 -8.33
C VAL A 333 -8.25 28.30 -9.73
N GLN A 334 -8.23 26.98 -9.93
CA GLN A 334 -7.93 26.39 -11.23
C GLN A 334 -9.05 26.64 -12.28
N GLN A 335 -10.31 26.74 -11.85
CA GLN A 335 -11.44 27.04 -12.73
C GLN A 335 -11.59 28.53 -13.07
N THR A 336 -11.03 29.43 -12.25
CA THR A 336 -11.13 30.88 -12.46
C THR A 336 -10.05 31.46 -13.39
N ASN A 337 -9.04 30.67 -13.79
CA ASN A 337 -8.01 31.07 -14.76
C ASN A 337 -7.92 30.11 -15.96
N PRO A 338 -8.83 30.20 -16.96
CA PRO A 338 -8.76 29.41 -18.19
C PRO A 338 -7.79 29.97 -19.26
N ALA A 339 -7.14 31.10 -19.03
CA ALA A 339 -6.27 31.78 -20.00
C ALA A 339 -4.80 31.33 -19.92
N LEU A 340 -4.53 30.04 -20.17
CA LEU A 340 -3.20 29.55 -20.54
C LEU A 340 -3.33 28.29 -21.39
N THR A 341 -4.05 28.41 -22.50
CA THR A 341 -4.09 27.40 -23.56
C THR A 341 -3.63 28.05 -24.86
N ILE A 342 -2.44 27.66 -25.30
CA ILE A 342 -1.90 27.69 -26.67
C ILE A 342 -1.93 29.05 -27.38
N THR A 343 -0.78 29.71 -27.42
CA THR A 343 -0.33 30.52 -28.57
C THR A 343 1.19 30.68 -28.50
N THR A 344 1.92 29.94 -29.35
CA THR A 344 3.25 30.39 -29.81
C THR A 344 3.05 31.70 -30.58
N PRO A 345 3.84 32.76 -30.32
CA PRO A 345 4.90 33.07 -31.28
C PRO A 345 6.13 33.85 -30.75
N SER A 346 7.26 33.60 -31.42
CA SER A 346 8.34 34.54 -31.82
C SER A 346 9.06 35.43 -30.80
N GLU A 347 10.39 35.27 -30.75
CA GLU A 347 11.38 36.23 -30.21
C GLU A 347 11.17 37.66 -30.72
N PRO A 348 11.61 38.66 -29.94
CA PRO A 348 12.84 39.33 -30.35
C PRO A 348 13.82 39.72 -29.21
N VAL A 349 15.06 39.84 -29.67
CA VAL A 349 16.30 40.30 -29.04
C VAL A 349 16.20 41.65 -28.31
N GLY A 350 16.90 41.75 -27.16
CA GLY A 350 17.72 42.91 -26.84
C GLY A 350 17.52 43.60 -25.49
N ARG A 351 18.44 43.37 -24.54
CA ARG A 351 19.40 44.36 -23.97
C ARG A 351 19.94 43.90 -22.63
N GLN A 352 21.27 43.80 -22.56
CA GLN A 352 22.07 43.68 -21.35
C GLN A 352 21.95 44.95 -20.50
N ALA A 353 21.78 44.78 -19.19
CA ALA A 353 22.19 45.75 -18.20
C ALA A 353 22.86 45.02 -17.03
N THR A 354 24.05 45.48 -16.72
CA THR A 354 25.05 45.01 -15.76
C THR A 354 24.61 45.16 -14.30
N MET A 355 24.88 44.17 -13.47
CA MET A 355 24.88 44.29 -12.00
C MET A 355 26.19 43.70 -11.45
N ASN A 356 26.91 44.49 -10.66
CA ASN A 356 28.08 44.09 -9.89
C ASN A 356 27.67 43.58 -8.50
N PRO A 357 28.48 42.71 -7.85
CA PRO A 357 28.14 41.99 -6.62
C PRO A 357 28.76 42.63 -5.37
N SER A 358 28.07 42.49 -4.23
CA SER A 358 28.54 42.74 -2.86
C SER A 358 27.34 42.47 -1.93
N ASP A 359 27.35 41.69 -0.85
CA ASP A 359 28.37 40.98 -0.08
C ASP A 359 27.63 39.85 0.66
N GLU A 360 28.11 38.60 0.62
CA GLU A 360 27.65 37.53 1.51
C GLU A 360 28.60 37.42 2.71
N LYS A 361 28.05 37.60 3.92
CA LYS A 361 28.72 37.22 5.17
C LYS A 361 28.00 36.00 5.76
N GLU A 362 28.73 34.90 5.81
CA GLU A 362 28.40 33.67 6.53
C GLU A 362 28.06 33.93 7.99
N SER A 363 27.06 33.21 8.50
CA SER A 363 26.88 32.96 9.93
C SER A 363 26.21 31.60 10.11
N GLN A 364 26.97 30.61 10.59
CA GLN A 364 26.45 29.37 11.16
C GLN A 364 25.66 29.68 12.44
N PRO A 365 24.67 28.85 12.81
CA PRO A 365 24.83 28.20 14.12
C PRO A 365 24.28 26.76 14.25
N ALA A 366 25.06 25.99 15.02
CA ALA A 366 24.71 25.11 16.15
C ALA A 366 23.52 24.13 16.05
N VAL A 367 23.88 22.86 16.19
CA VAL A 367 23.03 21.68 16.42
C VAL A 367 22.38 21.76 17.81
N ALA A 368 21.06 21.59 17.87
CA ALA A 368 20.32 21.30 19.09
C ALA A 368 19.48 20.03 18.89
N ASP A 369 19.61 19.09 19.83
CA ASP A 369 18.86 17.84 19.89
C ASP A 369 17.35 18.10 19.99
N GLY A 370 16.58 17.63 19.00
CA GLY A 370 15.12 17.76 18.93
C GLY A 370 14.39 16.50 19.40
N GLN A 371 13.65 16.62 20.51
CA GLN A 371 12.66 15.65 20.97
C GLN A 371 11.52 15.46 19.95
N LEU A 372 11.17 14.20 19.69
CA LEU A 372 10.11 13.76 18.78
C LEU A 372 8.72 14.11 19.37
N VAL A 373 7.97 15.03 18.75
CA VAL A 373 6.62 15.42 19.17
C VAL A 373 5.58 14.55 18.44
N THR A 374 4.80 13.77 19.18
CA THR A 374 3.87 12.75 18.64
C THR A 374 2.39 13.02 18.96
N ASN A 375 1.99 14.25 19.31
CA ASN A 375 0.63 14.52 19.80
C ASN A 375 -0.26 15.22 18.75
N PRO A 376 -1.42 14.65 18.35
CA PRO A 376 -2.36 15.25 17.39
C PRO A 376 -2.86 16.65 17.77
N GLU A 377 -2.92 16.97 19.06
CA GLU A 377 -3.30 18.31 19.55
C GLU A 377 -2.29 19.40 19.17
N SER A 378 -1.01 19.04 19.02
CA SER A 378 0.04 19.99 18.60
C SER A 378 -0.15 20.45 17.15
N ILE A 379 -0.72 19.59 16.29
CA ILE A 379 -1.05 19.93 14.90
C ILE A 379 -2.17 20.98 14.90
N ILE A 380 -3.18 20.82 15.76
CA ILE A 380 -4.29 21.77 15.89
C ILE A 380 -3.79 23.12 16.41
N SER A 381 -2.86 23.15 17.37
CA SER A 381 -2.27 24.41 17.85
C SER A 381 -1.45 25.12 16.77
N THR A 382 -0.66 24.39 15.99
CA THR A 382 0.09 24.97 14.86
C THR A 382 -0.86 25.47 13.75
N ILE A 383 -1.96 24.75 13.49
CA ILE A 383 -3.02 25.20 12.58
C ILE A 383 -3.70 26.47 13.11
N HIS A 384 -3.93 26.59 14.42
CA HIS A 384 -4.53 27.78 15.02
C HIS A 384 -3.60 28.99 14.99
N GLU A 385 -2.30 28.79 15.20
CA GLU A 385 -1.27 29.84 15.10
C GLU A 385 -1.10 30.34 13.65
N ALA A 386 -1.13 29.46 12.64
CA ALA A 386 -1.07 29.85 11.23
C ALA A 386 -2.30 30.67 10.76
N THR A 387 -3.44 30.56 11.45
CA THR A 387 -4.64 31.39 11.18
C THR A 387 -4.61 32.79 11.83
N GLN A 388 -3.67 33.09 12.72
CA GLN A 388 -3.50 34.44 13.25
C GLN A 388 -2.51 35.24 12.38
N CYS A 389 -3.04 36.05 11.47
CA CYS A 389 -2.23 37.08 10.81
C CYS A 389 -1.58 37.99 11.87
N PRO A 390 -0.27 38.31 11.79
CA PRO A 390 0.31 39.33 12.64
C PRO A 390 -0.30 40.67 12.22
N ALA A 391 -1.01 41.31 13.16
CA ALA A 391 -1.50 42.67 12.98
C ALA A 391 -0.31 43.58 12.66
N ARG A 392 -0.36 44.19 11.48
CA ARG A 392 0.62 45.11 10.93
C ARG A 392 0.90 46.23 11.93
N ALA A 393 2.11 46.24 12.48
CA ALA A 393 2.63 47.34 13.27
C ALA A 393 2.59 48.63 12.43
N LYS A 394 1.86 49.64 12.91
CA LYS A 394 1.98 51.02 12.43
C LYS A 394 3.09 51.69 13.23
N GLU A 395 4.23 51.91 12.58
CA GLU A 395 5.11 53.00 12.96
C GLU A 395 4.38 54.32 12.68
N GLN A 396 4.13 55.11 13.72
CA GLN A 396 3.92 56.55 13.58
C GLN A 396 4.62 57.23 14.77
N GLY A 397 5.59 58.07 14.41
CA GLY A 397 6.48 58.77 15.32
C GLY A 397 5.78 59.76 16.24
N ALA A 398 6.48 60.03 17.34
CA ALA A 398 6.14 60.93 18.41
C ALA A 398 5.94 62.39 17.98
N CYS A 399 4.96 63.06 18.60
CA CYS A 399 5.08 64.40 19.18
C CYS A 399 3.92 64.63 20.18
N ASP A 400 4.29 65.17 21.34
CA ASP A 400 3.51 65.36 22.58
C ASP A 400 2.68 66.68 22.58
N PRO A 401 1.91 67.03 23.64
CA PRO A 401 0.53 67.54 23.53
C PRO A 401 0.34 69.02 23.94
N GLU A 402 -0.85 69.60 23.71
CA GLU A 402 -1.61 70.41 24.72
C GLU A 402 -2.96 71.01 24.21
N ARG A 403 -3.96 70.97 25.12
CA ARG A 403 -5.02 71.93 25.48
C ARG A 403 -6.36 72.13 24.71
N GLU A 404 -7.42 71.92 25.52
CA GLU A 404 -8.62 72.76 25.80
C GLU A 404 -9.93 72.61 24.99
N THR A 405 -10.99 72.30 25.75
CA THR A 405 -12.46 72.34 25.52
C THR A 405 -13.05 73.72 25.89
N PRO A 406 -14.39 73.99 25.91
CA PRO A 406 -15.57 73.48 25.16
C PRO A 406 -16.53 74.63 24.68
N GLY A 407 -17.66 74.32 24.02
CA GLY A 407 -18.82 75.25 24.04
C GLY A 407 -20.01 75.02 23.08
N ASN A 408 -21.14 74.58 23.66
CA ASN A 408 -22.55 74.95 23.42
C ASN A 408 -23.39 74.49 22.20
N ALA A 409 -24.56 73.93 22.54
CA ALA A 409 -25.81 73.71 21.76
C ALA A 409 -26.72 74.99 21.79
N PRO A 410 -28.05 75.02 21.46
CA PRO A 410 -29.02 73.99 20.96
C PRO A 410 -30.12 74.48 19.94
N HIS A 411 -31.08 73.58 19.60
CA HIS A 411 -32.55 73.77 19.39
C HIS A 411 -33.28 73.69 18.00
N PHE A 412 -34.19 72.67 17.94
CA PHE A 412 -35.64 72.57 17.56
C PHE A 412 -36.26 72.77 16.13
N SER A 413 -36.94 71.68 15.70
CA SER A 413 -38.31 71.47 15.14
C SER A 413 -38.80 71.97 13.75
N HIS A 414 -39.26 71.03 12.87
CA HIS A 414 -40.68 70.68 12.57
C HIS A 414 -40.90 70.00 11.18
N ALA A 415 -41.74 68.94 11.21
CA ALA A 415 -42.82 68.51 10.26
C ALA A 415 -42.56 68.06 8.79
N GLU A 416 -43.12 66.88 8.47
CA GLU A 416 -43.38 66.21 7.16
C GLU A 416 -44.62 66.77 6.39
N PRO A 417 -45.06 66.29 5.18
CA PRO A 417 -44.56 65.20 4.29
C PRO A 417 -44.44 65.50 2.76
N SER A 418 -43.66 64.64 2.05
CA SER A 418 -43.74 64.07 0.67
C SER A 418 -44.43 64.77 -0.54
N PRO A 419 -44.15 64.39 -1.83
CA PRO A 419 -43.28 63.31 -2.35
C PRO A 419 -42.37 63.69 -3.56
N ALA A 420 -41.62 62.68 -4.01
CA ALA A 420 -41.20 62.40 -5.41
C ALA A 420 -39.74 62.70 -5.81
N SER A 421 -39.00 61.59 -5.91
CA SER A 421 -37.99 61.19 -6.91
C SER A 421 -36.80 62.12 -7.16
N ARG A 422 -35.62 61.68 -6.72
CA ARG A 422 -34.35 61.94 -7.40
C ARG A 422 -33.29 60.90 -7.04
N ASP A 423 -32.59 60.46 -8.08
CA ASP A 423 -31.29 59.82 -8.04
C ASP A 423 -30.29 60.62 -7.18
N THR A 424 -29.53 59.98 -6.29
CA THR A 424 -28.06 60.11 -6.26
C THR A 424 -27.39 59.10 -5.32
N PHE A 425 -26.28 58.58 -5.82
CA PHE A 425 -25.15 57.93 -5.17
C PHE A 425 -24.85 58.36 -3.72
N GLY A 426 -24.64 57.38 -2.82
CA GLY A 426 -24.02 57.59 -1.52
C GLY A 426 -24.13 56.37 -0.59
N SER A 427 -23.08 55.55 -0.57
CA SER A 427 -22.57 54.74 0.56
C SER A 427 -23.54 54.26 1.64
N GLU A 428 -23.79 52.95 1.68
CA GLU A 428 -24.22 52.26 2.91
C GLU A 428 -23.27 51.11 3.26
N ASP A 429 -22.92 51.08 4.54
CA ASP A 429 -22.20 50.04 5.25
C ASP A 429 -22.80 48.65 4.95
N PHE A 430 -21.98 47.76 4.37
CA PHE A 430 -22.34 46.36 4.25
C PHE A 430 -22.19 45.70 5.63
N LYS A 431 -23.29 45.71 6.40
CA LYS A 431 -23.52 44.73 7.45
C LYS A 431 -23.29 43.33 6.85
N ALA A 432 -22.43 42.57 7.50
CA ALA A 432 -22.28 41.14 7.26
C ALA A 432 -23.58 40.44 7.66
N ASP A 433 -24.56 40.43 6.75
CA ASP A 433 -25.68 39.54 6.85
C ASP A 433 -25.20 38.12 6.52
N ASN A 434 -25.58 37.20 7.40
CA ASN A 434 -25.39 35.76 7.27
C ASN A 434 -25.87 35.30 5.90
N MET A 435 -24.92 35.15 4.97
CA MET A 435 -25.14 34.38 3.75
C MET A 435 -24.96 32.89 4.09
N ASP A 436 -25.87 32.38 4.91
CA ASP A 436 -26.20 30.95 4.91
C ASP A 436 -26.65 30.64 3.48
N THR A 437 -25.69 30.22 2.67
CA THR A 437 -25.96 29.73 1.34
C THR A 437 -26.65 28.39 1.56
N GLU A 438 -27.98 28.41 1.61
CA GLU A 438 -28.82 27.22 1.46
C GLU A 438 -28.43 26.54 0.15
N CYS A 439 -27.47 25.62 0.26
CA CYS A 439 -27.13 24.69 -0.79
C CYS A 439 -28.39 23.87 -1.04
N HIS A 440 -29.07 24.13 -2.16
CA HIS A 440 -30.16 23.31 -2.67
C HIS A 440 -29.78 21.83 -2.52
N LYS A 441 -30.37 21.16 -1.53
CA LYS A 441 -30.18 19.72 -1.31
C LYS A 441 -30.69 19.01 -2.56
N ARG A 442 -29.76 18.57 -3.41
CA ARG A 442 -30.06 17.62 -4.50
C ARG A 442 -30.89 16.47 -3.91
N PRO A 443 -31.88 15.94 -4.63
CA PRO A 443 -32.62 14.78 -4.15
C PRO A 443 -31.63 13.66 -3.83
N GLN A 444 -31.67 13.18 -2.58
CA GLN A 444 -30.77 12.15 -2.10
C GLN A 444 -31.03 10.86 -2.88
N THR A 445 -30.14 10.57 -3.81
CA THR A 445 -30.09 9.25 -4.44
C THR A 445 -29.51 8.27 -3.42
N LEU A 446 -29.93 6.99 -3.46
CA LEU A 446 -29.35 5.94 -2.62
C LEU A 446 -27.81 5.89 -2.75
N VAL A 447 -27.31 6.17 -3.95
CA VAL A 447 -25.87 6.28 -4.24
C VAL A 447 -25.23 7.45 -3.50
N GLY A 448 -25.93 8.60 -3.40
CA GLY A 448 -25.49 9.75 -2.62
C GLY A 448 -25.36 9.44 -1.13
N SER A 449 -26.38 8.81 -0.54
CA SER A 449 -26.35 8.42 0.88
C SER A 449 -25.27 7.39 1.19
N CYS A 450 -25.03 6.42 0.30
CA CYS A 450 -23.93 5.47 0.45
C CYS A 450 -22.56 6.16 0.38
N ARG A 451 -22.38 7.14 -0.51
CA ARG A 451 -21.13 7.91 -0.60
C ARG A 451 -20.90 8.73 0.67
N GLU A 452 -21.92 9.44 1.14
CA GLU A 452 -21.85 10.22 2.40
C GLU A 452 -21.48 9.32 3.59
N LEU A 453 -22.05 8.12 3.67
CA LEU A 453 -21.70 7.14 4.69
C LEU A 453 -20.24 6.69 4.58
N VAL A 454 -19.75 6.39 3.37
CA VAL A 454 -18.35 5.96 3.14
C VAL A 454 -17.37 7.08 3.50
N ASP A 455 -17.66 8.32 3.13
CA ASP A 455 -16.80 9.46 3.43
C ASP A 455 -16.79 9.74 4.94
N TRP A 456 -17.96 9.64 5.60
CA TRP A 456 -18.05 9.70 7.06
C TRP A 456 -17.24 8.59 7.73
N LEU A 457 -17.32 7.34 7.23
CA LEU A 457 -16.55 6.21 7.75
C LEU A 457 -15.05 6.43 7.58
N ARG A 458 -14.59 6.92 6.43
CA ARG A 458 -13.17 7.23 6.18
C ARG A 458 -12.64 8.34 7.09
N ALA A 459 -13.45 9.37 7.36
CA ALA A 459 -13.08 10.46 8.26
C ALA A 459 -13.14 10.04 9.75
N THR A 460 -13.93 9.03 10.09
CA THR A 460 -14.11 8.58 11.49
C THR A 460 -13.16 7.45 11.86
N PHE A 461 -12.94 6.50 10.93
CA PHE A 461 -12.16 5.29 11.13
C PHE A 461 -11.12 5.13 10.01
N PRO A 462 -10.15 6.06 9.92
CA PRO A 462 -9.21 6.11 8.79
C PRO A 462 -8.38 4.83 8.66
N ALA A 463 -7.84 4.32 9.78
CA ALA A 463 -7.05 3.09 9.80
C ALA A 463 -7.88 1.87 9.35
N THR A 464 -9.05 1.65 9.96
CA THR A 464 -9.96 0.56 9.60
C THR A 464 -10.37 0.62 8.13
N MET A 465 -10.69 1.81 7.61
CA MET A 465 -11.05 1.99 6.21
C MET A 465 -9.87 1.80 5.26
N ALA A 466 -8.66 2.20 5.67
CA ALA A 466 -7.44 1.91 4.93
C ALA A 466 -7.22 0.38 4.84
N VAL A 467 -7.34 -0.34 5.95
CA VAL A 467 -7.26 -1.81 5.99
C VAL A 467 -8.27 -2.44 5.05
N PHE A 468 -9.56 -2.10 5.16
CA PHE A 468 -10.59 -2.64 4.28
C PHE A 468 -10.36 -2.34 2.80
N SER A 469 -9.79 -1.17 2.47
CA SER A 469 -9.48 -0.82 1.08
C SER A 469 -8.31 -1.59 0.49
N HIS A 470 -7.43 -2.12 1.34
CA HIS A 470 -6.24 -2.89 0.97
C HIS A 470 -6.43 -4.40 1.13
N LEU A 471 -7.48 -4.86 1.83
CA LEU A 471 -7.79 -6.27 1.93
C LEU A 471 -8.00 -6.88 0.52
N PRO A 472 -7.44 -8.06 0.25
CA PRO A 472 -7.57 -8.74 -1.03
C PRO A 472 -8.95 -9.42 -1.18
N LEU A 473 -10.05 -8.70 -0.96
CA LEU A 473 -11.41 -9.25 -1.05
C LEU A 473 -11.74 -9.78 -2.45
N ALA A 474 -11.13 -9.19 -3.49
CA ALA A 474 -11.24 -9.67 -4.86
C ALA A 474 -10.61 -11.06 -5.07
N LEU A 475 -9.69 -11.48 -4.19
CA LEU A 475 -9.10 -12.81 -4.24
C LEU A 475 -10.12 -13.90 -3.86
N ILE A 476 -11.02 -13.64 -2.93
CA ILE A 476 -11.96 -14.65 -2.44
C ILE A 476 -12.81 -15.26 -3.59
N PRO A 477 -13.56 -14.47 -4.38
CA PRO A 477 -14.34 -15.03 -5.48
C PRO A 477 -13.46 -15.59 -6.61
N PHE A 478 -12.26 -15.02 -6.83
CA PHE A 478 -11.30 -15.57 -7.78
C PHE A 478 -10.83 -16.97 -7.37
N ALA A 479 -10.45 -17.16 -6.10
CA ALA A 479 -9.93 -18.42 -5.59
C ALA A 479 -11.02 -19.50 -5.63
N PHE A 480 -12.25 -19.18 -5.22
CA PHE A 480 -13.37 -20.11 -5.34
C PHE A 480 -13.62 -20.52 -6.78
N ALA A 481 -13.61 -19.58 -7.72
CA ALA A 481 -13.76 -19.91 -9.13
C ALA A 481 -12.63 -20.83 -9.62
N MET A 482 -11.38 -20.57 -9.24
CA MET A 482 -10.26 -21.46 -9.55
C MET A 482 -10.43 -22.86 -8.95
N PHE A 483 -10.93 -22.99 -7.72
CA PHE A 483 -11.25 -24.29 -7.13
C PHE A 483 -12.32 -25.03 -7.92
N VAL A 484 -13.38 -24.35 -8.35
CA VAL A 484 -14.45 -24.94 -9.17
C VAL A 484 -13.90 -25.39 -10.53
N LEU A 485 -13.09 -24.57 -11.20
CA LEU A 485 -12.42 -24.92 -12.44
C LEU A 485 -11.54 -26.18 -12.30
N VAL A 486 -10.78 -26.30 -11.21
CA VAL A 486 -10.00 -27.53 -10.97
C VAL A 486 -10.92 -28.73 -10.70
N GLN A 487 -12.01 -28.56 -9.95
CA GLN A 487 -12.97 -29.67 -9.76
C GLN A 487 -13.64 -30.09 -11.08
N ALA A 488 -13.85 -29.16 -12.01
CA ALA A 488 -14.28 -29.48 -13.36
C ALA A 488 -13.27 -30.38 -14.08
N LEU A 489 -11.96 -30.06 -14.00
CA LEU A 489 -10.91 -30.90 -14.57
C LEU A 489 -10.83 -32.28 -13.91
N VAL A 490 -11.12 -32.36 -12.61
CA VAL A 490 -11.20 -33.64 -11.89
C VAL A 490 -12.38 -34.46 -12.41
N SER A 491 -13.59 -33.89 -12.49
CA SER A 491 -14.78 -34.65 -12.92
C SER A 491 -14.73 -35.07 -14.39
N LYS A 492 -13.99 -34.32 -15.23
CA LYS A 492 -13.71 -34.68 -16.63
C LYS A 492 -12.46 -35.55 -16.82
N HIS A 493 -11.85 -36.05 -15.75
CA HIS A 493 -10.70 -36.97 -15.79
C HIS A 493 -9.40 -36.40 -16.40
N TRP A 494 -9.32 -35.08 -16.61
CA TRP A 494 -8.09 -34.41 -17.06
C TRP A 494 -6.98 -34.55 -16.03
N VAL A 495 -7.31 -34.38 -14.74
CA VAL A 495 -6.34 -34.55 -13.64
C VAL A 495 -5.78 -35.97 -13.60
N ALA A 496 -6.62 -37.00 -13.84
CA ALA A 496 -6.17 -38.39 -13.92
C ALA A 496 -5.20 -38.61 -15.11
N THR A 497 -5.48 -37.98 -16.24
CA THR A 497 -4.61 -38.02 -17.42
C THR A 497 -3.24 -37.39 -17.13
N PHE A 498 -3.22 -36.22 -16.49
CA PHE A 498 -1.98 -35.56 -16.08
C PHE A 498 -1.21 -36.39 -15.05
N ALA A 499 -1.90 -36.97 -14.07
CA ALA A 499 -1.29 -37.86 -13.06
C ALA A 499 -0.69 -39.12 -13.69
N TYR A 500 -1.33 -39.69 -14.71
CA TYR A 500 -0.78 -40.81 -15.46
C TYR A 500 0.49 -40.42 -16.23
N GLY A 501 0.49 -39.26 -16.91
CA GLY A 501 1.70 -38.71 -17.54
C GLY A 501 2.81 -38.45 -16.54
N TRP A 502 2.46 -37.90 -15.37
CA TRP A 502 3.39 -37.65 -14.27
C TRP A 502 4.01 -38.94 -13.72
N LYS A 503 3.21 -40.01 -13.56
CA LYS A 503 3.71 -41.34 -13.19
C LYS A 503 4.81 -41.81 -14.15
N HIS A 504 4.53 -41.83 -15.45
CA HIS A 504 5.52 -42.25 -16.46
C HIS A 504 6.79 -41.40 -16.46
N TRP A 505 6.66 -40.11 -16.22
CA TRP A 505 7.81 -39.21 -16.09
C TRP A 505 8.69 -39.60 -14.90
N VAL A 506 8.09 -39.73 -13.71
CA VAL A 506 8.82 -40.05 -12.48
C VAL A 506 9.40 -41.47 -12.52
N ASP A 507 8.67 -42.44 -13.07
CA ASP A 507 9.15 -43.82 -13.21
C ASP A 507 10.43 -43.90 -14.06
N LYS A 508 10.59 -43.01 -15.05
CA LYS A 508 11.78 -42.95 -15.90
C LYS A 508 12.92 -42.11 -15.33
N THR A 509 12.61 -41.05 -14.61
CA THR A 509 13.58 -40.01 -14.20
C THR A 509 13.95 -40.04 -12.71
N GLY A 510 13.18 -40.79 -11.91
CA GLY A 510 13.36 -40.93 -10.47
C GLY A 510 13.21 -39.62 -9.71
N VAL A 511 13.84 -39.57 -8.53
CA VAL A 511 13.82 -38.40 -7.61
C VAL A 511 14.26 -37.11 -8.31
N VAL A 512 15.29 -37.17 -9.15
CA VAL A 512 15.85 -35.96 -9.80
C VAL A 512 14.85 -35.35 -10.76
N GLY A 513 14.17 -36.17 -11.58
CA GLY A 513 13.11 -35.66 -12.45
C GLY A 513 11.82 -35.32 -11.73
N GLY A 514 11.54 -35.92 -10.57
CA GLY A 514 10.48 -35.48 -9.67
C GLY A 514 10.72 -34.05 -9.16
N ILE A 515 11.93 -33.76 -8.67
CA ILE A 515 12.32 -32.41 -8.24
C ILE A 515 12.35 -31.44 -9.43
N GLY A 516 13.24 -31.68 -10.40
CA GLY A 516 13.44 -30.75 -11.52
C GLY A 516 12.17 -30.56 -12.36
N GLY A 517 11.45 -31.65 -12.64
CA GLY A 517 10.21 -31.61 -13.41
C GLY A 517 9.09 -30.87 -12.68
N MET A 518 8.90 -31.11 -11.38
CA MET A 518 7.82 -30.47 -10.63
C MET A 518 8.12 -29.00 -10.36
N GLY A 519 9.37 -28.67 -10.04
CA GLY A 519 9.82 -27.28 -9.90
C GLY A 519 9.62 -26.49 -11.20
N PHE A 520 10.06 -27.04 -12.33
CA PHE A 520 9.87 -26.42 -13.66
C PHE A 520 8.39 -26.26 -14.01
N LEU A 521 7.61 -27.33 -13.90
CA LEU A 521 6.18 -27.32 -14.25
C LEU A 521 5.42 -26.30 -13.40
N SER A 522 5.74 -26.21 -12.10
CA SER A 522 5.13 -25.22 -11.20
C SER A 522 5.44 -23.79 -11.63
N VAL A 523 6.71 -23.47 -11.90
CA VAL A 523 7.11 -22.12 -12.34
C VAL A 523 6.43 -21.74 -13.65
N VAL A 524 6.40 -22.65 -14.63
CA VAL A 524 5.77 -22.39 -15.93
C VAL A 524 4.26 -22.21 -15.79
N LEU A 525 3.58 -23.13 -15.10
CA LEU A 525 2.13 -23.10 -14.96
C LEU A 525 1.64 -21.88 -14.19
N CYS A 526 2.42 -21.31 -13.26
CA CYS A 526 2.05 -20.05 -12.60
C CYS A 526 1.67 -18.96 -13.61
N ASN A 527 2.31 -18.93 -14.78
CA ASN A 527 2.07 -17.93 -15.81
C ASN A 527 0.79 -18.18 -16.64
N PHE A 528 0.26 -19.41 -16.66
CA PHE A 528 -0.84 -19.82 -17.55
C PHE A 528 -2.10 -20.31 -16.81
N ALA A 529 -1.95 -20.91 -15.63
CA ALA A 529 -3.04 -21.52 -14.86
C ALA A 529 -3.71 -20.50 -13.91
N GLY A 530 -3.92 -19.27 -14.40
CA GLY A 530 -4.52 -18.16 -13.67
C GLY A 530 -3.53 -17.41 -12.80
N THR A 531 -2.99 -18.06 -11.76
CA THR A 531 -1.97 -17.54 -10.84
C THR A 531 -1.24 -18.70 -10.18
N ASN A 532 -0.27 -18.40 -9.31
CA ASN A 532 0.33 -19.34 -8.38
C ASN A 532 -0.71 -20.15 -7.57
N ILE A 533 -1.84 -19.56 -7.15
CA ILE A 533 -2.91 -20.29 -6.45
C ILE A 533 -3.55 -21.35 -7.34
N GLY A 534 -3.93 -20.99 -8.58
CA GLY A 534 -4.53 -21.94 -9.51
C GLY A 534 -3.60 -23.11 -9.83
N THR A 535 -2.31 -22.81 -10.01
CA THR A 535 -1.26 -23.81 -10.22
C THR A 535 -1.13 -24.75 -9.03
N THR A 536 -1.06 -24.21 -7.81
CA THR A 536 -0.98 -25.03 -6.59
C THR A 536 -2.16 -25.96 -6.47
N ILE A 537 -3.39 -25.47 -6.71
CA ILE A 537 -4.60 -26.30 -6.63
C ILE A 537 -4.52 -27.43 -7.66
N LEU A 538 -4.25 -27.12 -8.93
CA LEU A 538 -4.18 -28.12 -10.00
C LEU A 538 -3.12 -29.19 -9.72
N LEU A 539 -1.88 -28.78 -9.46
CA LEU A 539 -0.78 -29.71 -9.25
C LEU A 539 -0.94 -30.53 -7.97
N SER A 540 -1.53 -29.96 -6.91
CA SER A 540 -1.85 -30.73 -5.71
C SER A 540 -2.82 -31.87 -6.02
N ARG A 541 -3.85 -31.63 -6.85
CA ARG A 541 -4.78 -32.68 -7.28
C ARG A 541 -4.11 -33.72 -8.17
N VAL A 542 -3.18 -33.31 -9.03
CA VAL A 542 -2.37 -34.23 -9.85
C VAL A 542 -1.52 -35.15 -8.97
N ILE A 543 -0.81 -34.62 -7.97
CA ILE A 543 0.01 -35.42 -7.05
C ILE A 543 -0.86 -36.35 -6.19
N GLN A 544 -1.98 -35.88 -5.64
CA GLN A 544 -2.93 -36.72 -4.90
C GLN A 544 -3.47 -37.88 -5.77
N THR A 545 -3.76 -37.61 -7.05
CA THR A 545 -4.23 -38.65 -7.98
C THR A 545 -3.10 -39.60 -8.37
N TRP A 546 -1.87 -39.11 -8.49
CA TRP A 546 -0.68 -39.93 -8.72
C TRP A 546 -0.41 -40.91 -7.56
N GLU A 547 -0.58 -40.46 -6.32
CA GLU A 547 -0.55 -41.31 -5.12
C GLU A 547 -1.64 -42.38 -5.16
N GLU A 548 -2.87 -42.01 -5.50
CA GLU A 548 -3.99 -42.94 -5.62
C GLU A 548 -3.74 -44.02 -6.68
N ILE A 549 -3.19 -43.65 -7.85
CA ILE A 549 -2.83 -44.61 -8.91
C ILE A 549 -1.84 -45.66 -8.40
N HIS A 550 -0.86 -45.26 -7.59
CA HIS A 550 0.11 -46.17 -6.99
C HIS A 550 -0.54 -47.10 -5.97
N ARG A 551 -1.38 -46.53 -5.10
CA ARG A 551 -2.15 -47.29 -4.09
C ARG A 551 -3.01 -48.37 -4.73
N VAL A 552 -3.74 -48.05 -5.81
CA VAL A 552 -4.62 -49.00 -6.50
C VAL A 552 -3.83 -50.04 -7.30
N SER A 553 -2.69 -49.68 -7.88
CA SER A 553 -1.85 -50.61 -8.66
C SER A 553 -0.94 -51.51 -7.80
N GLY A 554 -0.93 -51.33 -6.48
CA GLY A 554 -0.08 -52.11 -5.56
C GLY A 554 1.41 -51.74 -5.61
N SER A 555 1.78 -50.70 -6.37
CA SER A 555 3.14 -50.15 -6.39
C SER A 555 3.30 -49.06 -5.32
N GLN A 556 4.44 -49.01 -4.61
CA GLN A 556 4.71 -47.95 -3.63
C GLN A 556 5.57 -46.84 -4.26
N ILE A 557 5.20 -45.59 -3.99
CA ILE A 557 6.06 -44.44 -4.30
C ILE A 557 7.11 -44.36 -3.20
N ASP A 558 8.38 -44.30 -3.58
CA ASP A 558 9.45 -44.01 -2.63
C ASP A 558 9.17 -42.68 -1.90
N SER A 559 9.23 -42.71 -0.56
CA SER A 559 8.86 -41.56 0.27
C SER A 559 9.71 -40.34 -0.04
N ARG A 560 10.99 -40.53 -0.36
CA ARG A 560 11.87 -39.43 -0.77
C ARG A 560 11.40 -38.81 -2.08
N THR A 561 11.05 -39.62 -3.07
CA THR A 561 10.53 -39.16 -4.36
C THR A 561 9.23 -38.36 -4.20
N PHE A 562 8.29 -38.86 -3.40
CA PHE A 562 7.01 -38.19 -3.14
C PHE A 562 7.21 -36.82 -2.48
N TRP A 563 7.90 -36.78 -1.33
CA TRP A 563 8.10 -35.53 -0.59
C TRP A 563 8.99 -34.54 -1.32
N ALA A 564 10.00 -35.01 -2.06
CA ALA A 564 10.82 -34.15 -2.90
C ALA A 564 9.98 -33.50 -4.02
N THR A 565 9.02 -34.23 -4.58
CA THR A 565 8.05 -33.68 -5.56
C THR A 565 7.17 -32.61 -4.91
N VAL A 566 6.58 -32.89 -3.75
CA VAL A 566 5.69 -31.96 -3.02
C VAL A 566 6.42 -30.67 -2.61
N TYR A 567 7.60 -30.77 -2.01
CA TYR A 567 8.37 -29.57 -1.61
C TYR A 567 8.95 -28.84 -2.82
N SER A 568 9.31 -29.54 -3.90
CA SER A 568 9.71 -28.86 -5.14
C SER A 568 8.55 -28.11 -5.78
N MET A 569 7.32 -28.62 -5.68
CA MET A 569 6.13 -27.87 -6.06
C MET A 569 5.98 -26.61 -5.20
N ALA A 570 6.13 -26.73 -3.87
CA ALA A 570 6.04 -25.59 -2.95
C ALA A 570 7.02 -24.47 -3.31
N ILE A 571 8.27 -24.82 -3.59
CA ILE A 571 9.29 -23.87 -4.05
C ILE A 571 8.89 -23.29 -5.42
N GLY A 572 8.53 -24.15 -6.37
CA GLY A 572 8.21 -23.74 -7.74
C GLY A 572 7.03 -22.79 -7.84
N VAL A 573 5.96 -22.98 -7.06
CA VAL A 573 4.79 -22.08 -7.08
C VAL A 573 5.06 -20.72 -6.42
N ASN A 574 5.95 -20.67 -5.43
CA ASN A 574 6.40 -19.40 -4.84
C ASN A 574 7.36 -18.66 -5.78
N TYR A 575 8.22 -19.38 -6.52
CA TYR A 575 9.18 -18.75 -7.43
C TYR A 575 8.54 -18.36 -8.76
N GLY A 576 7.57 -19.14 -9.22
CA GLY A 576 6.73 -18.81 -10.37
C GLY A 576 6.01 -17.47 -10.21
N ALA A 577 5.72 -17.05 -8.98
CA ALA A 577 5.02 -15.81 -8.65
C ALA A 577 5.73 -14.53 -9.15
N PHE A 578 7.05 -14.56 -9.32
CA PHE A 578 7.87 -13.45 -9.83
C PHE A 578 8.67 -13.82 -11.09
N SER A 579 8.15 -14.78 -11.87
CA SER A 579 8.82 -15.31 -13.06
C SER A 579 8.59 -14.47 -14.33
N ALA A 580 7.97 -15.03 -15.37
CA ALA A 580 7.89 -14.43 -16.70
C ALA A 580 6.76 -13.40 -16.85
N ALA A 581 5.68 -13.51 -16.07
CA ALA A 581 4.52 -12.62 -16.18
C ALA A 581 4.08 -12.06 -14.82
N PHE A 582 3.65 -10.80 -14.78
CA PHE A 582 3.06 -10.19 -13.57
C PHE A 582 1.76 -10.86 -13.14
N SER A 583 1.02 -11.46 -14.09
CA SER A 583 -0.18 -12.25 -13.80
C SER A 583 0.12 -13.57 -13.11
N ALA A 584 1.39 -13.98 -13.00
CA ALA A 584 1.76 -15.21 -12.32
C ALA A 584 1.44 -15.21 -10.83
N SER A 585 1.22 -14.03 -10.23
CA SER A 585 0.73 -13.89 -8.86
C SER A 585 -0.15 -12.66 -8.68
N LEU A 586 -0.99 -12.68 -7.64
CA LEU A 586 -1.78 -11.52 -7.24
C LEU A 586 -0.91 -10.38 -6.75
N ALA A 587 0.15 -10.73 -6.02
CA ALA A 587 1.19 -9.80 -5.62
C ALA A 587 1.78 -9.09 -6.83
N GLY A 588 2.06 -9.79 -7.93
CA GLY A 588 2.54 -9.20 -9.18
C GLY A 588 1.54 -8.24 -9.84
N LEU A 589 0.24 -8.57 -9.80
CA LEU A 589 -0.81 -7.68 -10.30
C LEU A 589 -0.97 -6.42 -9.45
N LEU A 590 -0.96 -6.57 -8.12
CA LEU A 590 -0.99 -5.45 -7.18
C LEU A 590 0.24 -4.55 -7.35
N TRP A 591 1.41 -5.17 -7.48
CA TRP A 591 2.68 -4.50 -7.73
C TRP A 591 2.63 -3.65 -9.00
N ARG A 592 2.16 -4.22 -10.11
CA ARG A 592 1.97 -3.48 -11.38
C ARG A 592 1.01 -2.30 -11.22
N ASP A 593 -0.13 -2.51 -10.55
CA ASP A 593 -1.14 -1.47 -10.38
C ASP A 593 -0.64 -0.33 -9.46
N ILE A 594 0.21 -0.63 -8.47
CA ILE A 594 0.91 0.39 -7.65
C ILE A 594 1.85 1.21 -8.54
N LEU A 595 2.69 0.55 -9.34
CA LEU A 595 3.66 1.22 -10.20
C LEU A 595 2.98 2.09 -11.26
N ALA A 596 1.90 1.62 -11.86
CA ALA A 596 1.09 2.39 -12.80
C ALA A 596 0.53 3.68 -12.17
N ARG A 597 0.08 3.63 -10.91
CA ARG A 597 -0.38 4.82 -10.16
C ARG A 597 0.75 5.80 -9.82
N LYS A 598 2.01 5.36 -9.89
CA LYS A 598 3.20 6.18 -9.66
C LYS A 598 3.86 6.62 -10.97
N GLU A 599 3.21 6.39 -12.11
CA GLU A 599 3.74 6.73 -13.44
C GLU A 599 5.07 6.03 -13.74
N ILE A 600 5.35 4.90 -13.07
CA ILE A 600 6.50 4.04 -13.36
C ILE A 600 6.03 3.01 -14.39
N GLU A 601 6.41 3.23 -15.65
CA GLU A 601 6.10 2.29 -16.72
C GLU A 601 6.91 1.00 -16.57
N VAL A 602 6.18 -0.11 -16.49
CA VAL A 602 6.75 -1.46 -16.54
C VAL A 602 6.39 -2.07 -17.89
N CYS A 603 7.40 -2.32 -18.73
CA CYS A 603 7.17 -3.01 -19.99
C CYS A 603 6.73 -4.47 -19.69
N PRO A 604 5.72 -4.98 -20.41
CA PRO A 604 5.15 -6.31 -20.20
C PRO A 604 6.12 -7.45 -20.49
#